data_AF-A0A243AYN8-F1
#
_entry.id   AF-A0A243AYN8-F1
#
_cell.length_a   1.000
_cell.length_b   1.000
_cell.length_c   1.000
_cell.angle_alpha   90.00
_cell.angle_beta   90.00
_cell.angle_gamma   90.00
#
_symmetry.space_group_name_H-M   'P 1'
#
loop_
_entity.id
_entity.type
_entity.pdbx_description
1 polymer ?
#
loop_
_entity_poly.entity_id
_entity_poly.type
_entity_poly.pdbx_seq_one_letter_code
_entity_poly.pdbx_strand_id
1 'polypeptide(L)'
;MDNQKNELKLGIVELKIQVTGLEQTIVDLVRRVTMLEAELATEADITHIQEIVKESLVIKKIDDSKSVGMDCKVGVSLDGRVVAKSVVEHTADSIQGCVIKGSEINETK
;
A
#
# COMPACT_ATOMS: atom_id res chain seq x y z
N MET A 1 -51.53 -51.32 -24.86
CA MET A 1 -51.22 -49.91 -25.17
C MET A 1 -51.17 -49.05 -23.90
N ASP A 2 -52.07 -49.28 -22.93
CA ASP A 2 -52.13 -48.47 -21.70
C ASP A 2 -50.92 -48.61 -20.77
N ASN A 3 -50.28 -49.78 -20.73
CA ASN A 3 -49.11 -50.01 -19.87
C ASN A 3 -47.91 -49.12 -20.26
N GLN A 4 -47.57 -49.07 -21.54
CA GLN A 4 -46.50 -48.20 -22.07
C GLN A 4 -46.80 -46.71 -21.82
N LYS A 5 -48.07 -46.31 -21.91
CA LYS A 5 -48.51 -44.94 -21.64
C LYS A 5 -48.32 -44.56 -20.15
N ASN A 6 -48.50 -45.51 -19.25
CA ASN A 6 -48.31 -45.30 -17.82
C ASN A 6 -46.82 -45.26 -17.45
N GLU A 7 -45.98 -46.10 -18.05
CA GLU A 7 -44.52 -46.06 -17.90
C GLU A 7 -43.92 -44.73 -18.38
N LEU A 8 -44.37 -44.23 -19.54
CA LEU A 8 -43.97 -42.91 -20.05
C LEU A 8 -44.38 -41.77 -19.09
N LYS A 9 -45.58 -41.83 -18.53
CA LYS A 9 -46.03 -40.85 -17.54
C LYS A 9 -45.19 -40.88 -16.27
N LEU A 10 -44.82 -42.07 -15.80
CA LEU A 10 -43.96 -42.24 -14.64
C LEU A 10 -42.58 -41.62 -14.89
N GLY A 11 -41.95 -41.95 -16.03
CA GLY A 11 -40.65 -41.38 -16.40
C GLY A 11 -40.67 -39.85 -16.53
N ILE A 12 -41.75 -39.27 -17.04
CA ILE A 12 -41.93 -37.80 -17.09
C ILE A 12 -41.98 -37.19 -15.68
N VAL A 13 -42.63 -37.84 -14.72
CA VAL A 13 -42.72 -37.36 -13.34
C VAL A 13 -41.35 -37.43 -12.65
N GLU A 14 -40.63 -38.54 -12.81
CA GLU A 14 -39.28 -38.69 -12.26
C GLU A 14 -38.31 -37.65 -12.82
N LEU A 15 -38.33 -37.43 -14.14
CA LEU A 15 -37.52 -36.40 -14.79
C LEU A 15 -37.87 -35.01 -14.27
N LYS A 16 -39.15 -34.68 -14.07
CA LYS A 16 -39.55 -33.38 -13.49
C LYS A 16 -38.98 -33.18 -12.10
N ILE A 17 -39.05 -34.19 -11.23
CA ILE A 17 -38.50 -34.12 -9.88
C ILE A 17 -36.98 -33.86 -9.93
N GLN A 18 -36.27 -34.59 -10.80
CA GLN A 18 -34.82 -34.40 -10.97
C GLN A 18 -34.48 -33.01 -11.50
N VAL A 19 -35.20 -32.52 -12.50
CA VAL A 19 -34.99 -31.19 -13.09
C VAL A 19 -35.19 -30.11 -12.02
N THR A 20 -36.28 -30.18 -11.25
CA THR A 20 -36.55 -29.21 -10.17
C THR A 20 -35.46 -29.26 -9.08
N GLY A 21 -34.96 -30.45 -8.72
CA GLY A 21 -33.83 -30.57 -7.80
C GLY A 21 -32.54 -29.95 -8.35
N LEU A 22 -32.28 -30.11 -9.64
CA LEU A 22 -31.13 -29.51 -10.31
C LEU A 22 -31.24 -27.98 -10.34
N GLU A 23 -32.42 -27.44 -10.68
CA GLU A 23 -32.69 -25.99 -10.69
C GLU A 23 -32.41 -25.38 -9.31
N GLN A 24 -32.88 -26.02 -8.24
CA GLN A 24 -32.61 -25.58 -6.86
C GLN A 24 -31.11 -25.54 -6.57
N THR A 25 -30.38 -26.59 -6.97
CA THR A 25 -28.93 -26.71 -6.74
C THR A 25 -28.16 -25.63 -7.51
N ILE A 26 -28.59 -25.32 -8.73
CA ILE A 26 -28.00 -24.25 -9.55
C ILE A 26 -28.22 -22.89 -8.89
N VAL A 27 -29.43 -22.59 -8.41
CA VAL A 27 -29.73 -21.33 -7.71
C VAL A 27 -28.85 -21.16 -6.48
N ASP A 28 -28.71 -22.20 -5.66
CA ASP A 28 -27.85 -22.19 -4.48
C ASP A 28 -26.38 -22.00 -4.85
N LEU A 29 -25.93 -22.61 -5.94
CA LEU A 29 -24.56 -22.48 -6.44
C LEU A 29 -24.28 -21.05 -6.92
N VAL A 30 -25.18 -20.47 -7.72
CA VAL A 30 -25.07 -19.06 -8.16
C VAL A 30 -24.94 -18.14 -6.96
N ARG A 31 -25.77 -18.33 -5.93
CA ARG A 31 -25.70 -17.52 -4.71
C ARG A 31 -24.33 -17.60 -4.03
N ARG A 32 -23.76 -18.81 -3.91
CA ARG A 32 -22.44 -19.01 -3.30
C ARG A 32 -21.31 -18.39 -4.12
N VAL A 33 -21.36 -18.55 -5.45
CA VAL A 33 -20.37 -17.95 -6.37
C VAL A 33 -20.39 -16.43 -6.26
N THR A 34 -21.58 -15.81 -6.28
CA THR A 34 -21.69 -14.34 -6.12
C THR A 34 -21.14 -13.84 -4.77
N MET A 35 -21.36 -14.59 -3.69
CA MET A 35 -20.77 -14.23 -2.38
C MET A 35 -19.24 -14.31 -2.41
N LEU A 36 -18.68 -15.37 -2.99
CA LEU A 36 -17.22 -15.54 -3.10
C LEU A 36 -16.58 -14.49 -4.00
N GLU A 37 -17.24 -14.13 -5.11
CA GLU A 37 -16.77 -13.05 -6.00
C GLU A 37 -16.73 -11.70 -5.27
N ALA A 38 -17.76 -11.39 -4.46
CA ALA A 38 -17.80 -10.19 -3.66
C ALA A 38 -16.72 -10.17 -2.56
N GLU A 39 -16.52 -11.27 -1.84
CA GLU A 39 -15.49 -11.40 -0.81
C GLU A 39 -14.08 -11.30 -1.41
N LEU A 40 -13.83 -11.99 -2.52
CA LEU A 40 -12.55 -11.90 -3.24
C LEU A 40 -12.28 -10.49 -3.75
N ALA A 41 -13.30 -9.75 -4.21
CA ALA A 41 -13.13 -8.35 -4.62
C ALA A 41 -12.70 -7.45 -3.44
N THR A 42 -13.11 -7.76 -2.21
CA THR A 42 -12.69 -7.03 -1.01
C THR A 42 -11.32 -7.45 -0.48
N GLU A 43 -10.91 -8.70 -0.68
CA GLU A 43 -9.58 -9.19 -0.25
C GLU A 43 -8.50 -8.89 -1.29
N ALA A 44 -8.86 -8.89 -2.57
CA ALA A 44 -8.04 -8.44 -3.69
C ALA A 44 -8.01 -6.90 -3.82
N ASP A 45 -8.21 -6.19 -2.72
CA ASP A 45 -7.93 -4.76 -2.58
C ASP A 45 -6.41 -4.54 -2.57
N ILE A 46 -5.80 -4.98 -3.67
CA ILE A 46 -4.41 -4.85 -4.10
C ILE A 46 -3.96 -3.41 -3.96
N THR A 47 -4.89 -2.45 -4.04
CA THR A 47 -4.68 -1.03 -3.75
C THR A 47 -4.10 -0.81 -2.35
N HIS A 48 -4.73 -1.37 -1.31
CA HIS A 48 -4.25 -1.23 0.06
C HIS A 48 -2.89 -1.90 0.25
N ILE A 49 -2.67 -3.09 -0.32
CA ILE A 49 -1.37 -3.78 -0.25
C ILE A 49 -0.28 -2.98 -0.98
N GLN A 50 -0.59 -2.40 -2.15
CA GLN A 50 0.35 -1.57 -2.90
C GLN A 50 0.72 -0.28 -2.15
N GLU A 51 -0.24 0.34 -1.47
CA GLU A 51 -0.01 1.50 -0.61
C GLU A 51 0.88 1.12 0.59
N ILE A 52 0.57 0.03 1.30
CA ILE A 52 1.39 -0.50 2.40
C ILE A 52 2.83 -0.79 1.94
N VAL A 53 3.01 -1.39 0.76
CA VAL A 53 4.34 -1.68 0.20
C VAL A 53 5.09 -0.38 -0.14
N LYS A 54 4.42 0.63 -0.70
CA LYS A 54 5.03 1.94 -0.96
C LYS A 54 5.47 2.63 0.33
N GLU A 55 4.60 2.68 1.33
CA GLU A 55 4.91 3.27 2.64
C GLU A 55 6.07 2.54 3.32
N SER A 56 6.06 1.21 3.31
CA SER A 56 7.14 0.38 3.86
C SER A 56 8.49 0.64 3.17
N LEU A 57 8.49 0.89 1.86
CA LEU A 57 9.69 1.23 1.10
C LEU A 57 10.22 2.62 1.46
N VAL A 58 9.34 3.58 1.74
CA VAL A 58 9.72 4.92 2.25
C VAL A 58 10.35 4.80 3.64
N ILE A 59 9.72 4.05 4.56
CA ILE A 59 10.25 3.83 5.92
C ILE A 59 11.64 3.20 5.85
N LYS A 60 11.81 2.14 5.05
CA LYS A 60 13.10 1.49 4.86
C LYS A 60 14.17 2.46 4.36
N LYS A 61 13.85 3.35 3.42
CA LYS A 61 14.79 4.37 2.94
C LYS A 61 15.17 5.37 4.03
N ILE A 62 14.26 5.70 4.94
CA ILE A 62 14.55 6.58 6.08
C ILE A 62 15.48 5.87 7.06
N ASP A 63 15.19 4.62 7.40
CA ASP A 63 16.03 3.82 8.31
C ASP A 63 17.43 3.55 7.74
N ASP A 64 17.51 3.28 6.44
CA ASP A 64 18.78 3.07 5.72
C ASP A 64 19.53 4.40 5.48
N SER A 65 18.87 5.56 5.65
CA SER A 65 19.52 6.85 5.44
C SER A 65 20.46 7.19 6.59
N LYS A 66 21.65 7.72 6.26
CA LYS A 66 22.57 8.22 7.28
C LYS A 66 21.89 9.38 8.01
N SER A 67 21.79 9.27 9.33
CA SER A 67 21.38 10.38 10.18
C SER A 67 22.33 11.55 9.97
N VAL A 68 21.83 12.65 9.41
CA VAL A 68 22.55 13.92 9.35
C VAL A 68 22.26 14.63 10.66
N GLY A 69 23.06 14.30 11.69
CA GLY A 69 23.10 15.07 12.92
C GLY A 69 23.66 16.46 12.61
N MET A 70 22.86 17.51 12.79
CA MET A 70 23.31 18.88 12.63
C MET A 70 23.75 19.41 13.99
N ASP A 71 25.07 19.48 14.21
CA ASP A 71 25.63 20.05 15.44
C ASP A 71 25.39 21.57 15.44
N CYS A 72 24.34 21.99 16.14
CA CYS A 72 24.04 23.40 16.34
C CYS A 72 24.56 23.84 17.71
N LYS A 73 25.53 24.77 17.71
CA LYS A 73 25.98 25.42 18.94
C LYS A 73 25.19 26.71 19.12
N VAL A 74 24.44 26.80 20.20
CA VAL A 74 23.67 27.99 20.57
C VAL A 74 24.42 28.72 21.69
N GLY A 75 24.82 29.96 21.42
CA GLY A 75 25.38 30.87 22.43
C GLY A 75 24.32 31.86 22.88
N VAL A 76 24.13 31.99 24.21
CA VAL A 76 23.26 32.99 24.82
C VAL A 76 24.14 33.96 25.61
N SER A 77 24.15 35.23 25.23
CA SER A 77 24.88 36.27 25.95
C SER A 77 23.96 37.05 26.91
N LEU A 78 24.56 37.62 27.97
CA LEU A 78 23.86 38.32 29.05
C LEU A 78 23.16 39.62 28.59
N ASP A 79 23.45 40.09 27.37
CA ASP A 79 22.78 41.20 26.70
C ASP A 79 21.48 40.78 25.96
N GLY A 80 21.07 39.51 26.08
CA GLY A 80 19.85 38.98 25.47
C GLY A 80 19.99 38.59 24.01
N ARG A 81 21.20 38.65 23.44
CA ARG A 81 21.46 38.21 22.06
C ARG A 81 21.65 36.70 22.03
N VAL A 82 20.97 36.03 21.11
CA VAL A 82 21.14 34.59 20.84
C VAL A 82 21.79 34.44 19.48
N VAL A 83 22.96 33.80 19.44
CA VAL A 83 23.68 33.50 18.19
C VAL A 83 23.74 31.99 18.01
N ALA A 84 23.14 31.50 16.93
CA ALA A 84 23.19 30.10 16.55
C ALA A 84 24.27 29.91 15.47
N LYS A 85 25.23 29.03 15.74
CA LYS A 85 26.27 28.64 14.77
C LYS A 85 26.04 27.19 14.38
N SER A 86 25.64 26.98 13.12
CA SER A 86 25.59 25.66 12.49
C SER A 86 26.91 25.40 11.76
N VAL A 87 27.53 24.25 12.02
CA VAL A 87 28.72 23.79 11.29
C VAL A 87 28.26 22.63 10.41
N VAL A 88 28.18 22.86 9.10
CA VAL A 88 27.95 21.79 8.12
C VAL A 88 29.30 21.36 7.59
N GLU A 89 29.76 20.17 7.98
CA GLU A 89 31.01 19.58 7.50
C GLU A 89 30.75 18.93 6.14
N HIS A 90 31.17 19.60 5.06
CA HIS A 90 31.14 19.03 3.71
C HIS A 90 32.45 18.29 3.44
N THR A 91 32.41 16.95 3.39
CA THR A 91 33.48 16.17 2.76
C THR A 91 33.36 16.37 1.25
N ALA A 92 33.99 17.41 0.72
CA ALA A 92 34.17 17.57 -0.71
C ALA A 92 35.35 16.71 -1.15
N ASP A 93 35.09 15.65 -1.92
CA ASP A 93 36.12 14.92 -2.65
C ASP A 93 36.73 15.89 -3.68
N SER A 94 37.83 16.54 -3.27
CA SER A 94 38.83 17.23 -4.08
C SER A 94 38.36 17.82 -5.42
N ILE A 95 38.09 19.12 -5.45
CA ILE A 95 38.46 19.92 -6.63
C ILE A 95 39.70 20.73 -6.26
N GLN A 96 40.81 20.27 -6.79
CA GLN A 96 42.12 20.89 -6.71
C GLN A 96 42.07 22.30 -7.30
N GLY A 97 42.31 23.30 -6.45
CA GLY A 97 42.90 24.59 -6.83
C GLY A 97 41.98 25.68 -7.37
N CYS A 98 41.44 26.52 -6.47
CA CYS A 98 41.50 27.98 -6.60
C CYS A 98 41.18 28.63 -5.24
N VAL A 99 42.13 29.43 -4.73
CA VAL A 99 41.91 30.32 -3.59
C VAL A 99 40.96 31.43 -4.05
N ILE A 100 39.67 31.33 -3.71
CA ILE A 100 38.79 32.51 -3.77
C ILE A 100 38.82 33.16 -2.39
N LYS A 101 39.57 34.26 -2.30
CA LYS A 101 39.49 35.19 -1.17
C LYS A 101 38.09 35.80 -1.13
N GLY A 102 37.49 35.77 0.06
CA GLY A 102 36.39 36.66 0.44
C GLY A 102 35.00 36.11 0.17
N SER A 103 34.48 35.36 1.13
CA SER A 103 33.03 35.28 1.35
C SER A 103 32.77 35.74 2.77
N GLU A 104 32.40 37.01 2.91
CA GLU A 104 31.81 37.54 4.13
C GLU A 104 30.55 36.72 4.44
N ILE A 105 30.52 36.17 5.65
CA ILE A 105 29.35 35.52 6.23
C ILE A 105 28.41 36.63 6.64
N ASN A 106 27.39 36.86 5.82
CA ASN A 106 26.36 37.86 6.07
C ASN A 106 25.57 37.46 7.32
N GLU A 107 25.72 38.23 8.40
CA GLU A 107 24.80 38.20 9.53
C GLU A 107 23.41 38.68 9.06
N THR A 108 22.39 37.84 9.20
CA THR A 108 21.00 38.24 8.98
C THR A 108 20.53 39.07 10.18
N LYS A 109 20.06 40.29 9.91
CA LYS A 109 19.60 41.31 10.87
C LYS A 109 18.44 40.87 11.76
#